data_AF-A0AAV8UP64-F1
#
_entry.id   AF-A0AAV8UP64-F1
#
_cell.length_a   1.000
_cell.length_b   1.000
_cell.length_c   1.000
_cell.angle_alpha   90.00
_cell.angle_beta   90.00
_cell.angle_gamma   90.00
#
_symmetry.space_group_name_H-M   'P 1'
#
loop_
_entity.id
_entity.type
_entity.pdbx_description
1 polymer ?
#
loop_
_entity_poly.entity_id
_entity_poly.type
_entity_poly.pdbx_seq_one_letter_code
_entity_poly.pdbx_strand_id
1 'polypeptide(L)'
;MAVSSSFLRSKRFLIIVGLYVAGILIIRLNGFGEFRHADVNTTGRTLPVYRPPMMPGFGLESLVMVAGHAIYVSGVWTRESIYNESNWFLEQGQAGQVSTFIEHMKTGVEAAATDSMSLLIFSGGETRKGAGPRSEAQTYWLVADALGWFGHPQVASRAFTEEHARDSFENLSFSMCRFRELTGRYPSNTTIVSFKFKKRRFLELHAEALSLPKSTVHYLGVDPPIMVEATSGELSSAAVPFEQDPNGCQHTILTSKRAKRNPFARTIPYPAGCPEMSGVLLHCGNSKFSGQVPW
;
A
#
# COMPACT_ATOMS: atom_id res chain seq x y z
N MET A 1 -73.87 19.36 25.59
CA MET A 1 -73.38 18.66 24.38
C MET A 1 -71.92 19.06 24.17
N ALA A 2 -70.99 18.17 24.52
CA ALA A 2 -69.55 18.40 24.34
C ALA A 2 -69.07 17.51 23.19
N VAL A 3 -68.77 18.11 22.04
CA VAL A 3 -68.15 17.39 20.91
C VAL A 3 -66.66 17.28 21.20
N SER A 4 -66.23 16.03 21.38
CA SER A 4 -64.90 15.61 21.81
C SER A 4 -63.78 16.07 20.88
N SER A 5 -62.72 16.60 21.49
CA SER A 5 -61.47 17.10 20.90
C SER A 5 -60.62 16.05 20.18
N SER A 6 -61.06 14.78 20.15
CA SER A 6 -60.33 13.69 19.48
C SER A 6 -60.45 13.73 17.95
N PHE A 7 -61.56 14.22 17.41
CA PHE A 7 -61.82 14.20 15.96
C PHE A 7 -60.99 15.25 15.18
N LEU A 8 -60.68 16.39 15.83
CA LEU A 8 -59.85 17.45 15.26
C LEU A 8 -58.36 17.10 15.20
N ARG A 9 -57.86 16.26 16.12
CA ARG A 9 -56.46 15.78 16.09
C ARG A 9 -56.20 14.77 14.97
N SER A 10 -57.17 13.89 14.69
CA SER A 10 -57.08 12.89 13.61
C SER A 10 -56.98 13.53 12.21
N LYS A 11 -57.82 14.53 11.92
CA LYS A 11 -57.78 15.24 10.62
C LYS A 11 -56.48 16.02 10.41
N ARG A 12 -55.93 16.65 11.46
CA ARG A 12 -54.64 17.37 11.38
C ARG A 12 -53.47 16.40 11.15
N PHE A 13 -53.50 15.20 11.74
CA PHE A 13 -52.46 14.19 11.53
C PHE A 13 -52.47 13.63 10.11
N LEU A 14 -53.66 13.34 9.55
CA LEU A 14 -53.81 12.88 8.17
C LEU A 14 -53.39 13.92 7.13
N ILE A 15 -53.64 15.22 7.38
CA ILE A 15 -53.18 16.31 6.51
C ILE A 15 -51.66 16.44 6.54
N ILE A 16 -51.03 16.35 7.72
CA ILE A 16 -49.57 16.45 7.86
C ILE A 16 -48.87 15.27 7.17
N VAL A 17 -49.37 14.04 7.32
CA VAL A 17 -48.83 12.86 6.62
C VAL A 17 -49.04 12.98 5.10
N GLY A 18 -50.20 13.46 4.66
CA GLY A 18 -50.48 13.69 3.23
C GLY A 18 -49.54 14.73 2.59
N LEU A 19 -49.24 15.83 3.28
CA LEU A 19 -48.29 16.84 2.82
C LEU A 19 -46.84 16.31 2.80
N TYR A 20 -46.47 15.43 3.74
CA TYR A 20 -45.14 14.83 3.80
C TYR A 20 -44.92 13.83 2.65
N VAL A 21 -45.92 13.00 2.33
CA VAL A 21 -45.85 12.04 1.22
C VAL A 21 -45.89 12.77 -0.13
N ALA A 22 -46.70 13.83 -0.27
CA ALA A 22 -46.69 14.67 -1.47
C ALA A 22 -45.35 15.41 -1.65
N GLY A 23 -44.74 15.90 -0.57
CA GLY A 23 -43.41 16.51 -0.59
C GLY A 23 -42.30 15.56 -1.03
N ILE A 24 -42.32 14.31 -0.55
CA ILE A 24 -41.36 13.27 -0.97
C ILE A 24 -41.56 12.90 -2.45
N LEU A 25 -42.80 12.86 -2.94
CA LEU A 25 -43.09 12.57 -4.34
C LEU A 25 -42.67 13.72 -5.27
N ILE A 26 -42.85 14.99 -4.84
CA ILE A 26 -42.38 16.18 -5.58
C ILE A 26 -40.85 16.24 -5.59
N ILE A 27 -40.16 15.86 -4.51
CA ILE A 27 -38.69 15.75 -4.49
C ILE A 27 -38.20 14.63 -5.42
N ARG A 28 -38.94 13.52 -5.55
CA ARG A 28 -38.59 12.46 -6.52
C ARG A 28 -38.92 12.82 -7.97
N LEU A 29 -39.94 13.63 -8.23
CA LEU A 29 -40.29 14.09 -9.58
C LEU A 29 -39.43 15.29 -10.05
N ASN A 30 -38.94 16.12 -9.13
CA ASN A 30 -38.01 17.22 -9.45
C ASN A 30 -36.52 16.85 -9.28
N GLY A 31 -36.22 15.65 -8.77
CA GLY A 31 -34.86 15.15 -8.55
C GLY A 31 -34.22 14.44 -9.75
N PHE A 32 -35.00 14.19 -10.82
CA PHE A 32 -34.48 13.81 -12.13
C PHE A 32 -34.25 15.07 -12.97
N GLY A 33 -33.38 15.96 -12.47
CA GLY A 33 -32.62 16.79 -13.39
C GLY A 33 -31.77 15.83 -14.21
N GLU A 34 -32.02 15.78 -15.51
CA GLU A 34 -31.09 15.17 -16.45
C GLU A 34 -29.68 15.65 -16.07
N PHE A 35 -28.84 14.73 -15.61
CA PHE A 35 -27.41 14.92 -15.76
C PHE A 35 -27.18 14.91 -17.26
N ARG A 36 -27.39 16.06 -17.90
CA ARG A 36 -26.74 16.38 -19.15
C ARG A 36 -25.28 16.19 -18.84
N HIS A 37 -24.70 15.15 -19.44
CA HIS A 37 -23.27 15.10 -19.65
C HIS A 37 -22.88 16.50 -20.12
N ALA A 38 -22.19 17.25 -19.25
CA ALA A 38 -21.45 18.38 -19.73
C ALA A 38 -20.49 17.78 -20.74
N ASP A 39 -20.77 17.99 -22.02
CA ASP A 39 -19.81 17.76 -23.08
C ASP A 39 -18.55 18.46 -22.62
N VAL A 40 -17.58 17.66 -22.19
CA VAL A 40 -16.24 18.14 -21.90
C VAL A 40 -15.76 18.64 -23.25
N ASN A 41 -15.79 19.95 -23.41
CA ASN A 41 -15.08 20.64 -24.48
C ASN A 41 -13.65 20.13 -24.43
N THR A 42 -13.32 19.21 -25.33
CA THR A 42 -11.99 18.70 -25.61
C THR A 42 -11.20 19.77 -26.34
N THR A 43 -11.03 20.93 -25.70
CA THR A 43 -9.83 21.72 -25.93
C THR A 43 -8.70 20.86 -25.38
N GLY A 44 -7.82 20.36 -26.25
CA GLY A 44 -6.68 19.48 -25.94
C GLY A 44 -5.62 20.13 -25.04
N ARG A 45 -6.01 20.69 -23.90
CA ARG A 45 -5.13 21.03 -22.80
C ARG A 45 -4.90 19.76 -22.00
N THR A 46 -3.80 19.09 -22.29
CA THR A 46 -3.17 18.19 -21.33
C THR A 46 -2.99 18.98 -20.03
N LEU A 47 -3.60 18.50 -18.94
CA LEU A 47 -3.31 19.05 -17.63
C LEU A 47 -1.79 18.96 -17.42
N PRO A 48 -1.13 20.01 -16.90
CA PRO A 48 0.28 19.92 -16.60
C PRO A 48 0.50 18.75 -15.64
N VAL A 49 1.34 17.80 -16.04
CA VAL A 49 1.77 16.71 -15.15
C VAL A 49 2.45 17.38 -13.96
N TYR A 50 1.78 17.36 -12.81
CA TYR A 50 2.35 17.89 -11.58
C TYR A 50 3.65 17.14 -11.28
N ARG A 51 4.77 17.87 -11.32
CA ARG A 51 6.07 17.35 -10.89
C ARG A 51 6.28 17.82 -9.46
N PRO A 52 6.21 16.93 -8.45
CA PRO A 52 6.53 17.32 -7.10
C PRO A 52 7.97 17.88 -7.05
N PRO A 53 8.26 18.83 -6.14
CA PRO A 53 9.61 19.33 -5.95
C PRO A 53 10.53 18.15 -5.62
N MET A 54 11.57 17.95 -6.43
CA MET A 54 12.58 16.92 -6.20
C MET A 54 13.35 17.24 -4.92
N MET A 55 13.69 16.21 -4.14
CA MET A 55 14.58 16.38 -3.00
C MET A 55 15.93 16.93 -3.49
N PRO A 56 16.53 17.94 -2.83
CA PRO A 56 17.82 18.47 -3.23
C PRO A 56 18.90 17.38 -3.24
N GLY A 57 19.39 17.06 -4.44
CA GLY A 57 20.82 16.91 -4.74
C GLY A 57 21.67 15.90 -3.95
N PHE A 58 21.12 14.87 -3.32
CA PHE A 58 21.93 13.67 -3.10
C PHE A 58 21.87 12.84 -4.36
N GLY A 59 23.01 12.36 -4.83
CA GLY A 59 23.11 11.49 -6.00
C GLY A 59 22.50 10.11 -5.75
N LEU A 60 21.31 10.03 -5.15
CA LEU A 60 20.69 8.77 -4.76
C LEU A 60 20.43 7.90 -5.99
N GLU A 61 21.06 6.73 -6.00
CA GLU A 61 21.10 5.79 -7.13
C GLU A 61 20.50 4.44 -6.74
N SER A 62 20.47 4.12 -5.44
CA SER A 62 20.03 2.80 -4.96
C SER A 62 18.75 2.91 -4.16
N LEU A 63 17.87 1.93 -4.29
CA LEU A 63 16.72 1.72 -3.42
C LEU A 63 17.07 0.67 -2.37
N VAL A 64 16.86 0.95 -1.09
CA VAL A 64 16.73 -0.06 -0.03
C VAL A 64 15.26 -0.11 0.35
N MET A 65 14.60 -1.22 0.08
CA MET A 65 13.18 -1.40 0.33
C MET A 65 12.98 -2.42 1.44
N VAL A 66 12.14 -2.10 2.43
CA VAL A 66 11.74 -3.00 3.51
C VAL A 66 10.26 -3.32 3.36
N ALA A 67 9.93 -4.60 3.16
CA ALA A 67 8.55 -5.04 3.02
C ALA A 67 7.82 -5.07 4.37
N GLY A 68 6.68 -4.39 4.46
CA GLY A 68 5.75 -4.42 5.57
C GLY A 68 5.07 -5.78 5.72
N HIS A 69 4.86 -6.21 6.96
CA HIS A 69 4.22 -7.49 7.30
C HIS A 69 3.20 -7.40 8.44
N ALA A 70 3.34 -6.43 9.35
CA ALA A 70 2.48 -6.24 10.52
C ALA A 70 2.35 -4.73 10.85
N ILE A 71 1.42 -4.39 11.75
CA ILE A 71 1.16 -2.98 12.11
C ILE A 71 1.31 -2.83 13.62
N TYR A 72 2.16 -1.89 14.05
CA TYR A 72 2.23 -1.48 15.44
C TYR A 72 1.02 -0.60 15.81
N VAL A 73 0.29 -0.94 16.87
CA VAL A 73 -0.99 -0.29 17.21
C VAL A 73 -1.01 0.45 18.54
N SER A 74 0.02 0.27 19.36
CA SER A 74 0.16 1.01 20.63
C SER A 74 0.50 2.48 20.39
N GLY A 75 0.09 3.35 21.32
CA GLY A 75 0.48 4.75 21.37
C GLY A 75 1.75 5.02 22.18
N VAL A 76 2.39 3.97 22.72
CA VAL A 76 3.56 4.06 23.60
C VAL A 76 4.81 3.65 22.84
N TRP A 77 5.78 4.54 22.65
CA TRP A 77 6.93 4.29 21.77
C TRP A 77 8.22 3.94 22.53
N THR A 78 8.13 3.19 23.62
CA THR A 78 9.33 2.69 24.32
C THR A 78 9.81 1.37 23.72
N ARG A 79 11.09 1.05 23.90
CA ARG A 79 11.65 -0.25 23.47
C ARG A 79 10.82 -1.41 24.04
N GLU A 80 10.45 -1.37 25.30
CA GLU A 80 9.66 -2.41 25.96
C GLU A 80 8.29 -2.58 25.30
N SER A 81 7.63 -1.47 24.94
CA SER A 81 6.33 -1.51 24.28
C SER A 81 6.43 -2.00 22.84
N ILE A 82 7.48 -1.61 22.11
CA ILE A 82 7.73 -2.04 20.73
C ILE A 82 8.00 -3.54 20.64
N TYR A 83 8.76 -4.11 21.57
CA TYR A 83 9.04 -5.55 21.59
C TYR A 83 7.91 -6.40 22.22
N ASN A 84 6.85 -5.77 22.75
CA ASN A 84 5.70 -6.48 23.28
C ASN A 84 4.71 -6.81 22.16
N GLU A 85 4.53 -8.11 21.89
CA GLU A 85 3.70 -8.62 20.80
C GLU A 85 2.22 -8.19 20.88
N SER A 86 1.68 -8.00 22.09
CA SER A 86 0.28 -7.55 22.26
C SER A 86 0.04 -6.13 21.73
N ASN A 87 1.10 -5.37 21.44
CA ASN A 87 1.02 -4.04 20.84
C ASN A 87 1.07 -4.06 19.30
N TRP A 88 1.08 -5.25 18.69
CA TRP A 88 1.08 -5.45 17.25
C TRP A 88 -0.23 -6.08 16.78
N PHE A 89 -0.72 -5.62 15.65
CA PHE A 89 -1.81 -6.26 14.93
C PHE A 89 -1.24 -7.30 13.96
N LEU A 90 -1.53 -8.58 14.22
CA LEU A 90 -0.97 -9.74 13.52
C LEU A 90 -2.06 -10.55 12.79
N GLU A 91 -1.75 -11.16 11.64
CA GLU A 91 -2.58 -12.24 11.05
C GLU A 91 -2.35 -13.57 11.75
N GLN A 92 -3.24 -14.51 11.47
CA GLN A 92 -3.02 -15.91 11.75
C GLN A 92 -1.67 -16.37 11.18
N GLY A 93 -0.88 -17.05 12.02
CA GLY A 93 0.45 -17.54 11.66
C GLY A 93 1.58 -16.51 11.79
N GLN A 94 1.30 -15.28 12.25
CA GLN A 94 2.33 -14.27 12.54
C GLN A 94 2.71 -14.16 14.03
N ALA A 95 2.04 -14.90 14.91
CA ALA A 95 2.37 -14.94 16.33
C ALA A 95 3.84 -15.37 16.53
N GLY A 96 4.54 -14.73 17.46
CA GLY A 96 5.96 -14.95 17.73
C GLY A 96 6.94 -14.31 16.72
N GLN A 97 6.46 -13.56 15.72
CA GLN A 97 7.32 -13.00 14.65
C GLN A 97 7.66 -11.52 14.83
N VAL A 98 7.22 -10.87 15.91
CA VAL A 98 7.46 -9.42 16.13
C VAL A 98 8.94 -9.07 16.10
N SER A 99 9.79 -9.85 16.77
CA SER A 99 11.24 -9.64 16.72
C SER A 99 11.80 -9.74 15.30
N THR A 100 11.23 -10.59 14.44
CA THR A 100 11.64 -10.69 13.04
C THR A 100 11.24 -9.47 12.23
N PHE A 101 10.04 -8.93 12.44
CA PHE A 101 9.61 -7.68 11.77
C PHE A 101 10.48 -6.50 12.17
N ILE A 102 10.82 -6.40 13.45
CA ILE A 102 11.74 -5.40 13.98
C ILE A 102 13.14 -5.58 13.36
N GLU A 103 13.62 -6.82 13.20
CA GLU A 103 14.92 -7.09 12.56
C GLU A 103 14.92 -6.74 11.06
N HIS A 104 13.79 -6.87 10.35
CA HIS A 104 13.66 -6.39 8.95
C HIS A 104 13.91 -4.88 8.87
N MET A 105 13.30 -4.12 9.79
CA MET A 105 13.47 -2.67 9.84
C MET A 105 14.92 -2.31 10.11
N LYS A 106 15.53 -2.94 11.12
CA LYS A 106 16.93 -2.73 11.48
C LYS A 106 17.87 -3.03 10.32
N THR A 107 17.69 -4.19 9.67
CA THR A 107 18.49 -4.62 8.50
C THR A 107 18.39 -3.60 7.36
N GLY A 108 17.20 -3.06 7.09
CA GLY A 108 17.01 -2.01 6.09
C GLY A 108 17.71 -0.70 6.44
N VAL A 109 17.63 -0.28 7.71
CA VAL A 109 18.34 0.92 8.19
C VAL A 109 19.85 0.74 8.09
N GLU A 110 20.39 -0.40 8.51
CA GLU A 110 21.82 -0.71 8.41
C GLU A 110 22.29 -0.77 6.96
N ALA A 111 21.53 -1.39 6.05
CA ALA A 111 21.84 -1.40 4.62
C ALA A 111 21.83 0.02 4.01
N ALA A 112 20.91 0.88 4.44
CA ALA A 112 20.88 2.28 3.98
C ALA A 112 21.98 3.16 4.61
N ALA A 113 22.53 2.75 5.76
CA ALA A 113 23.65 3.41 6.41
C ALA A 113 24.99 3.09 5.73
N THR A 114 25.15 1.90 5.15
CA THR A 114 26.37 1.50 4.43
C THR A 114 26.45 2.09 3.01
N ASP A 115 25.30 2.40 2.40
CA ASP A 115 25.22 3.09 1.11
C ASP A 115 24.66 4.51 1.26
N SER A 116 25.55 5.51 1.28
CA SER A 116 25.16 6.94 1.34
C SER A 116 24.32 7.42 0.14
N MET A 117 24.33 6.67 -0.96
CA MET A 117 23.58 6.95 -2.20
C MET A 117 22.26 6.15 -2.25
N SER A 118 21.89 5.47 -1.18
CA SER A 118 20.61 4.76 -1.12
C SER A 118 19.44 5.67 -0.75
N LEU A 119 18.22 5.23 -1.00
CA LEU A 119 17.01 5.78 -0.39
C LEU A 119 16.30 4.62 0.29
N LEU A 120 16.02 4.76 1.60
CA LEU A 120 15.30 3.75 2.37
C LEU A 120 13.80 3.97 2.23
N ILE A 121 13.07 2.95 1.77
CA ILE A 121 11.61 2.95 1.70
C ILE A 121 11.08 1.80 2.54
N PHE A 122 10.35 2.12 3.60
CA PHE A 122 9.43 1.16 4.22
C PHE A 122 8.17 1.09 3.36
N SER A 123 7.77 -0.08 2.87
CA SER A 123 6.63 -0.23 1.97
C SER A 123 5.58 -1.17 2.52
N GLY A 124 4.31 -0.73 2.50
CA GLY A 124 3.16 -1.50 2.93
C GLY A 124 2.04 -0.57 3.39
N GLY A 125 0.84 -0.79 2.88
CA GLY A 125 -0.29 0.11 3.09
C GLY A 125 -1.15 -0.17 4.31
N GLU A 126 -2.29 0.50 4.37
CA GLU A 126 -3.31 0.34 5.41
C GLU A 126 -4.11 -0.97 5.20
N THR A 127 -3.45 -2.12 5.31
CA THR A 127 -4.01 -3.39 4.85
C THR A 127 -5.04 -4.00 5.82
N ARG A 128 -5.13 -3.51 7.07
CA ARG A 128 -5.88 -4.17 8.17
C ARG A 128 -6.95 -3.29 8.78
N LYS A 129 -8.22 -3.67 8.58
CA LYS A 129 -9.37 -2.95 9.14
C LYS A 129 -9.29 -2.81 10.67
N GLY A 130 -8.84 -3.87 11.36
CA GLY A 130 -8.75 -3.90 12.83
C GLY A 130 -7.62 -3.06 13.42
N ALA A 131 -6.62 -2.66 12.61
CA ALA A 131 -5.53 -1.81 13.06
C ALA A 131 -5.84 -0.30 12.93
N GLY A 132 -6.99 0.06 12.36
CA GLY A 132 -7.31 1.42 11.95
C GLY A 132 -6.53 1.86 10.71
N PRO A 133 -6.64 3.13 10.29
CA PRO A 133 -5.99 3.67 9.10
C PRO A 133 -4.49 3.94 9.36
N ARG A 134 -3.77 2.89 9.76
CA ARG A 134 -2.32 2.88 9.96
C ARG A 134 -1.72 1.99 8.89
N SER A 135 -0.72 2.49 8.18
CA SER A 135 0.00 1.69 7.19
C SER A 135 1.12 0.90 7.86
N GLU A 136 1.44 -0.27 7.29
CA GLU A 136 2.60 -1.06 7.73
C GLU A 136 3.88 -0.21 7.63
N ALA A 137 4.06 0.51 6.51
CA ALA A 137 5.19 1.40 6.27
C ALA A 137 5.34 2.52 7.32
N GLN A 138 4.26 3.22 7.66
CA GLN A 138 4.31 4.29 8.65
C GLN A 138 4.73 3.76 10.03
N THR A 139 4.16 2.63 10.44
CA THR A 139 4.52 2.06 11.74
C THR A 139 5.95 1.56 11.79
N TYR A 140 6.48 1.03 10.69
CA TYR A 140 7.88 0.60 10.60
C TYR A 140 8.84 1.79 10.71
N TRP A 141 8.54 2.89 10.01
CA TRP A 141 9.32 4.12 10.10
C TRP A 141 9.34 4.67 11.54
N LEU A 142 8.18 4.73 12.20
CA LEU A 142 8.05 5.22 13.58
C LEU A 142 8.77 4.32 14.59
N VAL A 143 8.75 3.00 14.41
CA VAL A 143 9.51 2.07 15.24
C VAL A 143 11.02 2.31 15.09
N ALA A 144 11.51 2.50 13.85
CA ALA A 144 12.92 2.79 13.62
C ALA A 144 13.36 4.12 14.25
N ASP A 145 12.51 5.15 14.20
CA ASP A 145 12.73 6.44 14.87
C ASP A 145 12.80 6.29 16.39
N ALA A 146 11.78 5.65 16.97
CA ALA A 146 11.67 5.45 18.41
C ALA A 146 12.82 4.61 19.01
N LEU A 147 13.35 3.66 18.24
CA LEU A 147 14.51 2.86 18.64
C LEU A 147 15.86 3.56 18.39
N GLY A 148 15.84 4.76 17.82
CA GLY A 148 17.03 5.59 17.59
C GLY A 148 17.95 5.07 16.48
N TRP A 149 17.43 4.26 15.54
CA TRP A 149 18.25 3.65 14.49
C TRP A 149 18.65 4.63 13.39
N PHE A 150 17.98 5.76 13.29
CA PHE A 150 18.42 6.86 12.43
C PHE A 150 19.66 7.60 12.95
N GLY A 151 20.31 7.10 14.00
CA GLY A 151 21.53 7.64 14.61
C GLY A 151 22.78 7.66 13.72
N HIS A 152 22.72 7.09 12.50
CA HIS A 152 23.60 7.52 11.41
C HIS A 152 22.99 8.78 10.78
N PRO A 153 23.58 9.99 10.98
CA PRO A 153 22.89 11.28 10.79
C PRO A 153 22.23 11.49 9.42
N GLN A 154 22.68 10.77 8.40
CA GLN A 154 22.20 10.93 7.03
C GLN A 154 21.02 10.01 6.66
N VAL A 155 20.75 8.92 7.40
CA VAL A 155 19.72 7.95 6.99
C VAL A 155 18.31 8.50 7.19
N ALA A 156 18.03 9.18 8.32
CA ALA A 156 16.72 9.81 8.56
C ALA A 156 16.28 10.71 7.41
N SER A 157 17.19 11.53 6.87
CA SER A 157 16.91 12.44 5.76
C SER A 157 16.58 11.75 4.43
N ARG A 158 16.86 10.44 4.34
CA ARG A 158 16.69 9.59 3.14
C ARG A 158 15.78 8.38 3.41
N ALA A 159 15.01 8.40 4.51
CA ALA A 159 14.11 7.32 4.89
C ALA A 159 12.64 7.77 4.75
N PHE A 160 11.90 7.09 3.89
CA PHE A 160 10.52 7.43 3.51
C PHE A 160 9.59 6.23 3.59
N THR A 161 8.29 6.50 3.42
CA THR A 161 7.23 5.51 3.37
C THR A 161 6.64 5.38 1.97
N GLU A 162 6.21 4.18 1.64
CA GLU A 162 5.28 3.86 0.57
C GLU A 162 4.06 3.15 1.21
N GLU A 163 2.91 3.81 1.23
CA GLU A 163 1.78 3.45 2.11
C GLU A 163 0.57 2.87 1.35
N HIS A 164 0.77 2.39 0.13
CA HIS A 164 -0.31 1.89 -0.72
C HIS A 164 -0.15 0.43 -1.13
N ALA A 165 1.02 -0.18 -0.98
CA ALA A 165 1.22 -1.58 -1.35
C ALA A 165 0.37 -2.54 -0.51
N ARG A 166 -0.30 -3.48 -1.19
CA ARG A 166 -1.21 -4.48 -0.60
C ARG A 166 -0.62 -5.89 -0.65
N ASP A 167 0.45 -6.10 -1.40
CA ASP A 167 1.19 -7.35 -1.44
C ASP A 167 2.65 -7.14 -1.80
N SER A 168 3.40 -8.24 -1.90
CA SER A 168 4.84 -8.24 -2.20
C SER A 168 5.20 -7.71 -3.60
N PHE A 169 4.32 -7.83 -4.60
CA PHE A 169 4.58 -7.29 -5.93
C PHE A 169 4.42 -5.76 -5.90
N GLU A 170 3.32 -5.28 -5.31
CA GLU A 170 3.09 -3.86 -5.09
C GLU A 170 4.18 -3.26 -4.20
N ASN A 171 4.61 -3.99 -3.17
CA ASN A 171 5.69 -3.55 -2.31
C ASN A 171 6.96 -3.17 -3.11
N LEU A 172 7.39 -4.04 -4.03
CA LEU A 172 8.56 -3.77 -4.87
C LEU A 172 8.26 -2.66 -5.89
N SER A 173 7.22 -2.84 -6.69
CA SER A 173 6.91 -1.95 -7.81
C SER A 173 6.52 -0.54 -7.38
N PHE A 174 5.76 -0.40 -6.29
CA PHE A 174 5.39 0.90 -5.74
C PHE A 174 6.56 1.58 -5.06
N SER A 175 7.48 0.84 -4.45
CA SER A 175 8.74 1.42 -3.93
C SER A 175 9.59 1.99 -5.07
N MET A 176 9.64 1.34 -6.24
CA MET A 176 10.32 1.90 -7.43
C MET A 176 9.65 3.18 -7.91
N CYS A 177 8.31 3.20 -7.99
CA CYS A 177 7.56 4.42 -8.31
C CYS A 177 7.83 5.53 -7.28
N ARG A 178 7.80 5.20 -5.99
CA ARG A 178 8.04 6.14 -4.89
C ARG A 178 9.46 6.71 -4.94
N PHE A 179 10.45 5.88 -5.25
CA PHE A 179 11.81 6.34 -5.50
C PHE A 179 11.87 7.36 -6.64
N ARG A 180 11.18 7.11 -7.75
CA ARG A 180 11.09 8.04 -8.88
C ARG A 180 10.33 9.33 -8.56
N GLU A 181 9.32 9.29 -7.71
CA GLU A 181 8.64 10.50 -7.22
C GLU A 181 9.59 11.39 -6.41
N LEU A 182 10.43 10.79 -5.57
CA LEU A 182 11.33 11.51 -4.66
C LEU A 182 12.60 12.02 -5.36
N THR A 183 13.11 11.28 -6.34
CA THR A 183 14.42 11.52 -6.96
C THR A 183 14.38 11.94 -8.43
N GLY A 184 13.22 11.83 -9.09
CA GLY A 184 13.03 12.10 -10.52
C GLY A 184 13.60 11.05 -11.48
N ARG A 185 14.16 9.94 -10.97
CA ARG A 185 14.74 8.83 -11.75
C ARG A 185 14.42 7.48 -11.09
N TYR A 186 14.58 6.38 -11.80
CA TYR A 186 14.45 5.04 -11.22
C TYR A 186 15.79 4.59 -10.59
N PRO A 187 15.75 3.69 -9.59
CA PRO A 187 16.97 3.24 -8.94
C PRO A 187 17.79 2.34 -9.87
N SER A 188 19.12 2.55 -9.91
CA SER A 188 20.08 1.70 -10.61
C SER A 188 20.30 0.38 -9.90
N ASN A 189 20.17 0.34 -8.57
CA ASN A 189 20.23 -0.87 -7.76
C ASN A 189 19.06 -0.94 -6.78
N THR A 190 18.53 -2.13 -6.51
CA THR A 190 17.45 -2.35 -5.55
C THR A 190 17.82 -3.45 -4.57
N THR A 191 17.93 -3.10 -3.29
CA THR A 191 18.10 -4.05 -2.18
C THR A 191 16.75 -4.26 -1.51
N ILE A 192 16.30 -5.51 -1.45
CA ILE A 192 15.01 -5.90 -0.87
C ILE A 192 15.25 -6.56 0.48
N VAL A 193 14.57 -6.07 1.53
CA VAL A 193 14.59 -6.65 2.88
C VAL A 193 13.22 -7.24 3.20
N SER A 194 13.18 -8.53 3.48
CA SER A 194 11.96 -9.30 3.75
C SER A 194 12.33 -10.68 4.30
N PHE A 195 11.34 -11.52 4.60
CA PHE A 195 11.55 -12.92 4.94
C PHE A 195 12.40 -13.68 3.93
N LYS A 196 13.37 -14.47 4.38
CA LYS A 196 14.25 -15.27 3.51
C LYS A 196 13.46 -16.32 2.73
N PHE A 197 12.41 -16.92 3.31
CA PHE A 197 11.55 -17.84 2.56
C PHE A 197 10.78 -17.18 1.39
N LYS A 198 10.67 -15.84 1.34
CA LYS A 198 10.05 -15.11 0.20
C LYS A 198 11.06 -14.76 -0.91
N LYS A 199 12.34 -15.09 -0.75
CA LYS A 199 13.42 -14.68 -1.67
C LYS A 199 13.14 -15.07 -3.11
N ARG A 200 12.72 -16.32 -3.35
CA ARG A 200 12.36 -16.82 -4.69
C ARG A 200 11.29 -15.93 -5.32
N ARG A 201 10.20 -15.68 -4.61
CA ARG A 201 9.08 -14.88 -5.11
C ARG A 201 9.50 -13.44 -5.45
N PHE A 202 10.36 -12.81 -4.67
CA PHE A 202 10.85 -11.47 -5.02
C PHE A 202 11.81 -11.48 -6.21
N LEU A 203 12.79 -12.39 -6.25
CA LEU A 203 13.85 -12.35 -7.25
C LEU A 203 13.48 -13.01 -8.58
N GLU A 204 12.79 -14.15 -8.54
CA GLU A 204 12.49 -14.96 -9.72
C GLU A 204 11.09 -14.69 -10.28
N LEU A 205 10.18 -14.12 -9.48
CA LEU A 205 8.83 -13.78 -9.94
C LEU A 205 8.66 -12.27 -10.08
N HIS A 206 8.71 -11.50 -8.98
CA HIS A 206 8.39 -10.06 -9.03
C HIS A 206 9.40 -9.24 -9.81
N ALA A 207 10.70 -9.41 -9.55
CA ALA A 207 11.74 -8.70 -10.28
C ALA A 207 11.74 -9.08 -11.77
N GLU A 208 11.50 -10.36 -12.09
CA GLU A 208 11.36 -10.79 -13.48
C GLU A 208 10.09 -10.26 -14.16
N ALA A 209 8.97 -10.17 -13.44
CA ALA A 209 7.71 -9.60 -13.94
C ALA A 209 7.86 -8.10 -14.24
N LEU A 210 8.68 -7.42 -13.43
CA LEU A 210 9.03 -6.03 -13.69
C LEU A 210 10.01 -5.90 -14.85
N SER A 211 10.78 -6.92 -15.20
CA SER A 211 11.93 -6.91 -16.14
C SER A 211 13.21 -6.29 -15.57
N LEU A 212 13.39 -6.35 -14.25
CA LEU A 212 14.61 -5.87 -13.58
C LEU A 212 15.83 -6.74 -13.94
N PRO A 213 16.99 -6.15 -14.29
CA PRO A 213 18.22 -6.91 -14.48
C PRO A 213 18.62 -7.65 -13.19
N LYS A 214 18.92 -8.95 -13.29
CA LYS A 214 19.29 -9.75 -12.10
C LYS A 214 20.51 -9.20 -11.36
N SER A 215 21.41 -8.52 -12.06
CA SER A 215 22.62 -7.90 -11.49
C SER A 215 22.34 -6.67 -10.62
N THR A 216 21.17 -6.05 -10.76
CA THR A 216 20.80 -4.82 -10.03
C THR A 216 19.86 -5.06 -8.86
N VAL A 217 19.47 -6.32 -8.60
CA VAL A 217 18.56 -6.67 -7.52
C VAL A 217 19.27 -7.55 -6.48
N HIS A 218 19.29 -7.06 -5.24
CA HIS A 218 19.86 -7.74 -4.09
C HIS A 218 18.76 -8.08 -3.07
N TYR A 219 18.98 -9.12 -2.27
CA TYR A 219 17.99 -9.60 -1.30
C TYR A 219 18.63 -9.90 0.05
N LEU A 220 18.19 -9.19 1.08
CA LEU A 220 18.54 -9.43 2.48
C LEU A 220 17.37 -10.15 3.16
N GLY A 221 17.55 -11.45 3.36
CA GLY A 221 16.52 -12.32 3.90
C GLY A 221 16.69 -12.53 5.41
N VAL A 222 15.63 -12.26 6.18
CA VAL A 222 15.63 -12.41 7.65
C VAL A 222 14.41 -13.24 8.08
N ASP A 223 14.64 -14.39 8.69
CA ASP A 223 13.58 -15.33 9.10
C ASP A 223 13.51 -15.47 10.63
N PRO A 224 12.35 -15.89 11.19
CA PRO A 224 12.28 -16.27 12.58
C PRO A 224 13.07 -17.57 12.81
N PRO A 225 13.49 -17.86 14.06
CA PRO A 225 14.22 -19.10 14.38
C PRO A 225 13.43 -20.40 14.07
N ILE A 226 12.10 -20.34 14.00
CA ILE A 226 11.21 -21.49 13.75
C ILE A 226 10.33 -21.20 12.53
N MET A 227 10.36 -22.07 11.51
CA MET A 227 9.88 -21.76 10.15
C MET A 227 8.88 -22.76 9.52
N VAL A 228 8.43 -23.80 10.23
CA VAL A 228 7.87 -25.01 9.57
C VAL A 228 6.58 -24.74 8.76
N GLU A 229 5.66 -23.90 9.23
CA GLU A 229 4.37 -23.68 8.54
C GLU A 229 4.39 -22.56 7.48
N ALA A 230 5.32 -21.60 7.60
CA ALA A 230 5.33 -20.40 6.76
C ALA A 230 5.66 -20.71 5.29
N THR A 231 6.51 -21.71 5.04
CA THR A 231 6.99 -22.07 3.69
C THR A 231 5.90 -22.69 2.81
N SER A 232 5.09 -23.60 3.36
CA SER A 232 4.02 -24.26 2.61
C SER A 232 2.88 -23.29 2.25
N GLY A 233 2.54 -22.39 3.19
CA GLY A 233 1.58 -21.32 2.95
C GLY A 233 2.08 -20.30 1.92
N GLU A 234 3.38 -19.97 1.94
CA GLU A 234 3.99 -19.07 0.97
C GLU A 234 3.92 -19.64 -0.45
N LEU A 235 4.24 -20.92 -0.62
CA LEU A 235 4.23 -21.55 -1.94
C LEU A 235 2.83 -21.60 -2.54
N SER A 236 1.87 -22.18 -1.80
CA SER A 236 0.52 -22.45 -2.28
C SER A 236 -0.33 -21.18 -2.44
N SER A 237 -0.18 -20.20 -1.55
CA SER A 237 -1.04 -19.04 -1.49
C SER A 237 -0.42 -17.77 -2.08
N ALA A 238 0.82 -17.84 -2.55
CA ALA A 238 1.53 -16.70 -3.11
C ALA A 238 2.43 -17.07 -4.28
N ALA A 239 3.49 -17.85 -4.11
CA ALA A 239 4.47 -18.07 -5.17
C ALA A 239 3.85 -18.73 -6.41
N VAL A 240 3.13 -19.85 -6.25
CA VAL A 240 2.44 -20.52 -7.36
C VAL A 240 1.39 -19.62 -8.03
N PRO A 241 0.53 -18.89 -7.29
CA PRO A 241 -0.34 -17.88 -7.90
C PRO A 241 0.40 -16.82 -8.74
N PHE A 242 1.54 -16.31 -8.26
CA PHE A 242 2.34 -15.32 -9.01
C PHE A 242 3.10 -15.92 -10.20
N GLU A 243 3.37 -17.23 -10.23
CA GLU A 243 3.87 -17.89 -11.45
C GLU A 243 2.83 -17.87 -12.58
N GLN A 244 1.55 -17.97 -12.24
CA GLN A 244 0.45 -17.99 -13.20
C GLN A 244 -0.03 -16.59 -13.59
N ASP A 245 0.20 -15.61 -12.73
CA ASP A 245 -0.23 -14.22 -12.89
C ASP A 245 0.85 -13.29 -12.30
N PRO A 246 1.92 -12.99 -13.07
CA PRO A 246 3.11 -12.29 -12.59
C PRO A 246 2.81 -10.92 -11.95
N ASN A 247 1.75 -10.26 -12.41
CA ASN A 247 1.32 -8.95 -11.93
C ASN A 247 0.19 -9.02 -10.89
N GLY A 248 -0.38 -10.20 -10.65
CA GLY A 248 -1.46 -10.42 -9.68
C GLY A 248 -2.80 -9.79 -10.05
N CYS A 249 -3.11 -9.67 -11.34
CA CYS A 249 -4.33 -9.02 -11.85
C CYS A 249 -5.56 -9.91 -11.90
N GLN A 250 -5.40 -11.21 -12.16
CA GLN A 250 -6.45 -12.13 -12.58
C GLN A 250 -6.60 -13.33 -11.64
N HIS A 251 -5.52 -13.82 -11.06
CA HIS A 251 -5.54 -15.00 -10.20
C HIS A 251 -6.40 -14.74 -8.97
N THR A 252 -7.44 -15.56 -8.78
CA THR A 252 -8.50 -15.34 -7.79
C THR A 252 -7.98 -15.18 -6.36
N ILE A 253 -6.97 -15.96 -5.95
CA ILE A 253 -6.31 -15.82 -4.64
C ILE A 253 -5.66 -14.44 -4.50
N LEU A 254 -4.95 -13.94 -5.51
CA LEU A 254 -4.22 -12.68 -5.46
C LEU A 254 -5.18 -11.49 -5.48
N THR A 255 -6.15 -11.49 -6.39
CA THR A 255 -7.16 -10.43 -6.49
C THR A 255 -8.03 -10.34 -5.24
N SER A 256 -8.45 -11.49 -4.68
CA SER A 256 -9.19 -11.53 -3.42
C SER A 256 -8.37 -11.00 -2.24
N LYS A 257 -7.05 -11.29 -2.19
CA LYS A 257 -6.15 -10.74 -1.17
C LYS A 257 -6.03 -9.22 -1.31
N ARG A 258 -5.76 -8.71 -2.52
CA ARG A 258 -5.67 -7.26 -2.78
C ARG A 258 -6.95 -6.52 -2.41
N ALA A 259 -8.12 -7.07 -2.77
CA ALA A 259 -9.41 -6.49 -2.44
C ALA A 259 -9.64 -6.37 -0.92
N LYS A 260 -9.24 -7.41 -0.15
CA LYS A 260 -9.35 -7.40 1.33
C LYS A 260 -8.37 -6.44 2.00
N ARG A 261 -7.26 -6.11 1.34
CA ARG A 261 -6.15 -5.29 1.87
C ARG A 261 -6.24 -3.81 1.50
N ASN A 262 -7.43 -3.34 1.10
CA ASN A 262 -7.76 -1.90 1.05
C ASN A 262 -9.06 -1.58 1.82
N PRO A 263 -9.13 -1.91 3.12
CA PRO A 263 -10.35 -1.73 3.91
C PRO A 263 -10.79 -0.27 4.09
N PHE A 264 -9.91 0.70 3.82
CA PHE A 264 -10.18 2.14 3.94
C PHE A 264 -10.39 2.84 2.60
N ALA A 265 -10.54 2.07 1.52
CA ALA A 265 -10.81 2.59 0.17
C ALA A 265 -9.81 3.68 -0.29
N ARG A 266 -8.54 3.51 0.05
CA ARG A 266 -7.46 4.41 -0.40
C ARG A 266 -7.35 4.34 -1.92
N THR A 267 -7.26 5.49 -2.58
CA THR A 267 -6.89 5.59 -3.99
C THR A 267 -5.42 5.19 -4.15
N ILE A 268 -5.12 4.35 -5.13
CA ILE A 268 -3.75 3.94 -5.45
C ILE A 268 -3.14 5.01 -6.38
N PRO A 269 -1.99 5.62 -6.04
CA PRO A 269 -1.41 6.72 -6.83
C PRO A 269 -0.68 6.25 -8.09
N TYR A 270 -0.44 4.94 -8.23
CA TYR A 270 0.29 4.36 -9.35
C TYR A 270 -0.67 3.73 -10.38
N PRO A 271 -0.38 3.87 -11.68
CA PRO A 271 0.86 4.40 -12.27
C PRO A 271 0.90 5.94 -12.44
N ALA A 272 -0.10 6.70 -11.98
CA ALA A 272 -0.13 8.15 -12.21
C ALA A 272 1.11 8.89 -11.67
N GLY A 273 1.68 8.46 -10.54
CA GLY A 273 2.94 8.97 -9.98
C GLY A 273 4.23 8.49 -10.68
N CYS A 274 4.13 7.49 -11.56
CA CYS A 274 5.26 6.87 -12.27
C CYS A 274 4.84 6.43 -13.68
N PRO A 275 4.46 7.38 -14.56
CA PRO A 275 3.85 7.07 -15.85
C PRO A 275 4.74 6.22 -16.74
N GLU A 276 6.07 6.28 -16.57
CA GLU A 276 7.03 5.47 -17.32
C GLU A 276 6.92 3.96 -17.00
N MET A 277 6.38 3.59 -15.83
CA MET A 277 6.08 2.20 -15.45
C MET A 277 4.65 1.76 -15.82
N SER A 278 3.82 2.63 -16.43
CA SER A 278 2.40 2.30 -16.69
C SER A 278 2.23 1.00 -17.47
N GLY A 279 3.06 0.77 -18.49
CA GLY A 279 2.98 -0.43 -19.32
C GLY A 279 3.15 -1.70 -18.50
N VAL A 280 4.21 -1.77 -17.69
CA VAL A 280 4.49 -2.96 -16.87
C VAL A 280 3.51 -3.09 -15.70
N LEU A 281 3.06 -2.00 -15.09
CA LEU A 281 2.12 -2.04 -13.96
C LEU A 281 0.70 -2.43 -14.36
N LEU A 282 0.24 -1.99 -15.53
CA LEU A 282 -1.09 -2.31 -16.07
C LEU A 282 -1.10 -3.61 -16.88
N HIS A 283 0.06 -4.22 -17.10
CA HIS A 283 0.15 -5.53 -17.74
C HIS A 283 -0.54 -6.59 -16.89
N CYS A 284 -1.38 -7.40 -17.53
CA CYS A 284 -2.13 -8.45 -16.87
C CYS A 284 -2.19 -9.69 -17.78
N GLY A 285 -2.08 -10.87 -17.19
CA GLY A 285 -2.08 -12.14 -17.90
C GLY A 285 -0.95 -13.03 -17.42
N ASN A 286 -0.75 -14.15 -18.11
CA ASN A 286 0.25 -15.17 -17.76
C ASN A 286 1.61 -14.95 -18.45
N SER A 287 1.69 -14.06 -19.43
CA SER A 287 2.92 -13.74 -20.12
C SER A 287 3.71 -12.66 -19.37
N LYS A 288 5.04 -12.67 -19.54
CA LYS A 288 5.88 -11.55 -19.09
C LYS A 288 5.60 -10.32 -19.94
N PHE A 289 5.70 -9.14 -19.32
CA PHE A 289 5.62 -7.88 -20.05
C PHE A 289 6.80 -7.76 -21.03
N SER A 290 6.52 -7.42 -22.29
CA SER A 290 7.52 -7.32 -23.37
C SER A 290 7.76 -5.89 -23.87
N GLY A 291 7.11 -4.90 -23.26
CA GLY A 291 7.30 -3.50 -23.59
C GLY A 291 8.55 -2.90 -22.97
N GLN A 292 8.79 -1.61 -23.24
CA GLN A 292 9.90 -0.88 -22.66
C GLN A 292 9.66 -0.59 -21.17
N VAL A 293 10.73 -0.69 -20.39
CA VAL A 293 10.81 -0.34 -18.97
C VAL A 293 11.88 0.74 -18.77
N PRO A 294 11.81 1.56 -17.72
CA PRO A 294 12.62 2.78 -17.62
C PRO A 294 14.06 2.60 -17.11
N TRP A 295 14.58 1.37 -17.07
CA TRP A 295 15.93 1.03 -16.59
C TRP A 295 16.72 0.24 -17.65
#